data_AF-A0A1C5WAB3-F1
#
_entry.id   AF-A0A1C5WAB3-F1
#
_cell.length_a   1.000
_cell.length_b   1.000
_cell.length_c   1.000
_cell.angle_alpha   90.00
_cell.angle_beta   90.00
_cell.angle_gamma   90.00
#
_symmetry.space_group_name_H-M   'P 1'
#
loop_
_entity.id
_entity.type
_entity.pdbx_description
1 polymer ?
#
loop_
_entity_poly.entity_id
_entity_poly.type
_entity_poly.pdbx_seq_one_letter_code
_entity_poly.pdbx_strand_id
1 'polypeptide(L)' 'MSNTNNKTVVPEAKAALNQMKLEIANEIGLSNYENIDKGNLTARQNGYVGGYMTKKLVEMAEQQMAGK' A
#
# COMPACT_ATOMS: atom_id res chain seq x y z
N MET A 1 12.57 6.86 17.27
CA MET A 1 12.03 6.62 15.91
C MET A 1 11.03 7.71 15.56
N SER A 2 11.24 8.45 14.48
CA SER A 2 10.24 9.40 13.97
C SER A 2 9.00 8.62 13.52
N ASN A 3 7.91 8.76 14.26
CA ASN A 3 6.60 8.24 13.85
C ASN A 3 6.08 9.16 12.74
N THR A 4 6.52 8.91 11.49
CA THR A 4 6.01 9.65 10.33
C THR A 4 4.51 9.41 10.25
N ASN A 5 3.74 10.38 10.73
CA ASN A 5 2.29 10.36 10.73
C ASN A 5 1.80 10.54 9.29
N ASN A 6 1.90 9.48 8.49
CA ASN A 6 1.25 9.43 7.19
C ASN A 6 -0.27 9.33 7.43
N LYS A 7 -0.90 10.49 7.67
CA LYS A 7 -2.33 10.60 7.90
C LYS A 7 -3.02 10.38 6.57
N THR A 8 -3.86 9.35 6.48
CA THR A 8 -4.69 9.14 5.29
C THR A 8 -5.64 10.32 5.15
N VAL A 9 -5.86 10.78 3.92
CA VAL A 9 -6.77 11.90 3.62
C VAL A 9 -8.19 11.58 4.07
N VAL A 10 -8.59 10.31 3.93
CA VAL A 10 -9.83 9.75 4.47
C VAL A 10 -9.46 8.79 5.60
N PRO A 11 -9.65 9.16 6.88
CA PRO A 11 -9.29 8.32 8.03
C PRO A 11 -10.01 6.96 8.04
N GLU A 12 -11.25 6.92 7.58
CA GLU A 12 -12.12 5.73 7.54
C GLU A 12 -11.55 4.67 6.60
N ALA A 13 -10.85 5.09 5.54
CA ALA A 13 -10.24 4.19 4.57
C ALA A 13 -8.94 3.53 5.09
N LYS A 14 -8.41 3.95 6.24
CA LYS A 14 -7.10 3.50 6.74
C LYS A 14 -7.01 1.97 6.89
N ALA A 15 -8.07 1.34 7.38
CA ALA A 15 -8.10 -0.12 7.52
C ALA A 15 -8.04 -0.82 6.16
N ALA A 16 -8.87 -0.38 5.21
CA ALA A 16 -8.90 -0.92 3.85
C ALA A 16 -7.57 -0.70 3.10
N LEU A 17 -6.97 0.48 3.22
CA LEU A 17 -5.67 0.79 2.62
C LEU A 17 -4.54 -0.05 3.21
N ASN A 18 -4.58 -0.34 4.51
CA ASN A 18 -3.62 -1.24 5.14
C ASN A 18 -3.78 -2.67 4.64
N GLN A 19 -5.01 -3.17 4.52
CA GLN A 19 -5.29 -4.49 3.98
C GLN A 19 -4.75 -4.61 2.54
N MET A 20 -5.08 -3.64 1.68
CA MET A 20 -4.58 -3.61 0.30
C MET A 20 -3.05 -3.60 0.23
N LYS A 21 -2.38 -2.82 1.09
CA LYS A 21 -0.91 -2.79 1.17
C LYS A 21 -0.33 -4.16 1.48
N LEU A 22 -0.96 -4.92 2.40
CA LEU A 22 -0.51 -6.28 2.76
C LEU A 22 -0.72 -7.25 1.61
N GLU A 23 -1.88 -7.20 0.95
CA GLU A 23 -2.18 -8.04 -0.22
C GLU A 23 -1.18 -7.80 -1.34
N ILE A 24 -0.91 -6.54 -1.67
CA ILE A 24 0.06 -6.18 -2.71
C ILE A 24 1.48 -6.60 -2.32
N ALA A 25 1.86 -6.43 -1.05
CA ALA A 25 3.17 -6.89 -0.59
C ALA A 25 3.31 -8.41 -0.77
N ASN A 26 2.28 -9.19 -0.44
CA ASN A 26 2.26 -10.62 -0.68
C ASN A 26 2.31 -10.97 -2.18
N GLU A 27 1.57 -10.25 -3.04
CA GLU A 27 1.57 -10.45 -4.49
C GLU A 27 2.95 -10.24 -5.13
N ILE A 28 3.73 -9.28 -4.62
CA ILE A 28 5.09 -9.02 -5.12
C ILE A 28 6.18 -9.85 -4.43
N GLY A 29 5.78 -10.86 -3.63
CA GLY A 29 6.69 -11.80 -2.98
C GLY A 29 7.31 -11.32 -1.66
N LEU A 30 6.79 -10.24 -1.07
CA LEU A 30 7.18 -9.77 0.26
C LEU A 30 6.28 -10.38 1.34
N SER A 31 6.56 -11.62 1.69
CA SER A 31 5.88 -12.31 2.81
C SER A 31 6.13 -11.58 4.13
N ASN A 32 5.12 -11.55 5.00
CA ASN A 32 5.22 -10.98 6.36
C ASN A 32 5.57 -9.48 6.41
N TYR A 33 5.19 -8.72 5.38
CA TYR A 33 5.44 -7.28 5.28
C TYR A 33 4.89 -6.47 6.47
N GLU A 34 3.86 -6.96 7.17
CA GLU A 34 3.35 -6.34 8.39
C GLU A 34 4.38 -6.31 9.51
N ASN A 35 5.03 -7.45 9.79
CA ASN A 35 5.91 -7.64 10.94
C ASN A 35 7.40 -7.43 10.60
N ILE A 36 7.76 -7.44 9.31
CA ILE A 36 9.12 -7.13 8.89
C ILE A 36 9.44 -5.67 9.22
N ASP A 37 10.65 -5.43 9.73
CA ASP A 37 11.21 -4.08 9.82
C ASP A 37 11.46 -3.55 8.40
N LYS A 38 10.78 -2.45 8.06
CA LYS A 38 10.86 -1.83 6.72
C LYS A 38 12.27 -1.29 6.47
N GLY A 39 13.08 -1.07 7.51
CA GLY A 39 14.49 -0.72 7.40
C GLY A 39 15.38 -1.85 6.86
N ASN A 40 14.95 -3.12 6.98
CA ASN A 40 15.66 -4.27 6.40
C ASN A 40 15.32 -4.50 4.93
N LEU A 41 14.27 -3.84 4.41
CA LEU A 41 13.89 -3.90 3.01
C LEU A 41 14.63 -2.83 2.23
N THR A 42 15.04 -3.15 1.01
CA THR A 42 15.61 -2.15 0.11
C THR A 42 14.61 -1.04 -0.18
N ALA A 43 15.09 0.19 -0.40
CA ALA A 43 14.24 1.31 -0.79
C ALA A 43 13.38 0.98 -2.02
N ARG A 44 13.92 0.18 -2.95
CA ARG A 44 13.21 -0.30 -4.14
C ARG A 44 12.04 -1.22 -3.80
N GLN A 45 12.21 -2.17 -2.88
CA GLN A 45 11.14 -3.06 -2.44
C GLN A 45 10.00 -2.29 -1.75
N ASN A 46 10.33 -1.40 -0.82
CA ASN A 46 9.33 -0.53 -0.20
C ASN A 46 8.62 0.37 -1.22
N GLY A 47 9.38 0.93 -2.17
CA GLY A 47 8.83 1.74 -3.26
C GLY A 47 7.90 0.95 -4.18
N TYR A 48 8.19 -0.32 -4.45
CA TYR A 48 7.32 -1.19 -5.25
C TYR A 48 5.98 -1.46 -4.58
N VAL A 49 5.94 -1.75 -3.28
CA VAL A 49 4.66 -1.90 -2.57
C VAL A 49 3.79 -0.65 -2.72
N GLY A 50 4.36 0.53 -2.44
CA GLY A 50 3.64 1.80 -2.55
C GLY A 50 3.20 2.12 -3.98
N GLY A 51 4.08 1.89 -4.97
CA GLY A 51 3.79 2.12 -6.39
C GLY A 51 2.66 1.23 -6.92
N TYR A 52 2.67 -0.06 -6.58
CA TYR A 52 1.57 -0.96 -6.95
C TYR A 52 0.27 -0.62 -6.23
N MET A 53 0.33 -0.17 -4.97
CA MET A 53 -0.84 0.31 -4.23
C MET A 53 -1.49 1.50 -4.92
N THR A 54 -0.71 2.51 -5.30
CA THR A 54 -1.22 3.66 -6.07
C THR A 54 -1.78 3.21 -7.41
N LYS A 55 -1.11 2.30 -8.13
CA LYS A 55 -1.59 1.79 -9.41
C LYS A 55 -2.96 1.12 -9.30
N LYS A 56 -3.16 0.23 -8.32
CA LYS A 56 -4.47 -0.42 -8.10
C LYS A 56 -5.55 0.57 -7.71
N LEU A 57 -5.23 1.55 -6.85
CA LEU A 57 -6.19 2.59 -6.47
C LEU A 57 -6.62 3.44 -7.66
N VAL A 58 -5.69 3.81 -8.53
CA VAL A 58 -5.98 4.54 -9.78
C VAL A 58 -6.84 3.67 -10.70
N GLU A 59 -6.50 2.40 -10.89
CA GLU A 59 -7.28 1.47 -11.70
C GLU A 59 -8.73 1.33 -11.20
N MET A 60 -8.92 1.17 -9.89
CA MET A 60 -10.26 1.15 -9.28
C MET A 60 -11.03 2.45 -9.53
N ALA A 61 -10.36 3.60 -9.40
CA ALA A 61 -10.98 4.89 -9.66
C ALA A 61 -11.34 5.06 -11.16
N GLU A 62 -10.47 4.60 -12.06
CA GLU A 62 -10.72 4.58 -13.51
C GLU A 62 -11.92 3.70 -13.86
N GLN A 63 -12.05 2.52 -13.24
CA GLN A 63 -13.21 1.64 -13.42
C GLN A 63 -14.51 2.32 -12.96
N GLN A 64 -14.51 2.91 -11.76
CA GLN A 64 -15.65 3.65 -11.23
C GLN A 64 -16.03 4.85 -12.13
N MET A 65 -15.05 5.61 -12.62
CA MET A 65 -15.28 6.73 -13.53
C MET A 65 -15.78 6.27 -14.90
N ALA A 66 -15.37 5.09 -15.36
CA ALA A 66 -15.87 4.47 -16.59
C ALA A 66 -17.29 3.89 -16.46
N GLY A 67 -17.89 3.95 -15.25
CA GLY A 67 -19.22 3.38 -14.98
C GLY A 67 -19.23 1.86 -15.01
N LYS A 68 -18.09 1.22 -14.70
CA LYS A 68 -17.94 -0.23 -14.59
C LYS A 68 -17.75 -0.66 -13.15
#